data_AF-A0A9P4I1T2-F1
#
_entry.id   AF-A0A9P4I1T2-F1
#
_cell.length_a   1.000
_cell.length_b   1.000
_cell.length_c   1.000
_cell.angle_alpha   90.00
_cell.angle_beta   90.00
_cell.angle_gamma   90.00
#
_symmetry.space_group_name_H-M   'P 1'
#
loop_
_entity.id
_entity.type
_entity.pdbx_description
1 polymer ?
#
loop_
_entity_poly.entity_id
_entity_poly.type
_entity_poly.pdbx_seq_one_letter_code
_entity_poly.pdbx_strand_id
1 'polypeptide(L)'
;LVLQPESKDLSQEQLAAEVKSIYTGLTMVETKCIHIDKAQQATPRSESKITDEHWQAMIALHRTLLHEHHDFFLASQHPVASPALKRLALKYSMPARMWKHGIHSFLELLRHRLPESLEYMLAFIYLAYQMMALLYETVGTFRNTWIECLGDLGRYRMAVEDEDVRDREIWAGVARSWYNKAADTNPAIGRLFHHLAILARPNMVQQLYLYNRSLTSIIPFMNARESIVTILDPVLSENPPLQLSLSDASLLKIHALLFTKKELNAVSAAIDIYINGLVSSIAQEGPKWRETGSFTGIANAGVLFDFGNEKNIMRFLFEVRRKTIQQKDPKSMPPGLPEDQSLCFDLATQLFVSTFKTVLSRRSDKNVLSYVHVSLVLLLNVVHIATAFPKEKYVRALLDAAPWSELVSYTNALISTEDNLDENYKKIVLFEDGGRPLPEDWMLRGLSWAFEYCPRAWFKDAAVTEEEERYMEWTSTMKARVDRVLSLVVQLA
;
A
#
# COMPACT_ATOMS: atom_id res chain seq x y z
N LEU A 1 5.23 31.06 46.89
CA LEU A 1 5.07 30.35 45.60
C LEU A 1 4.55 31.38 44.61
N VAL A 2 5.28 31.67 43.54
CA VAL A 2 4.88 32.66 42.53
C VAL A 2 3.57 32.20 41.90
N LEU A 3 2.50 32.97 42.12
CA LEU A 3 1.18 32.75 41.53
C LEU A 3 1.31 32.92 40.02
N GLN A 4 0.98 31.87 39.26
CA GLN A 4 0.73 32.02 37.82
C GLN A 4 -0.38 33.07 37.65
N PRO A 5 -0.27 33.98 36.66
CA PRO A 5 -1.35 34.93 36.40
C PRO A 5 -2.61 34.14 36.00
N GLU A 6 -3.76 34.50 36.58
CA GLU A 6 -5.07 33.96 36.19
C GLU A 6 -5.26 34.16 34.67
N SER A 7 -5.12 33.10 33.89
CA SER A 7 -5.47 33.15 32.47
C SER A 7 -6.98 33.32 32.38
N LYS A 8 -7.46 34.46 31.88
CA LYS A 8 -8.89 34.64 31.55
C LYS A 8 -9.33 33.45 30.68
N ASP A 9 -10.37 32.74 31.11
CA ASP A 9 -10.96 31.65 30.34
C ASP A 9 -11.40 32.17 28.97
N LEU A 10 -10.83 31.59 27.89
CA LEU A 10 -11.16 31.95 26.51
C LEU A 10 -12.61 31.55 26.21
N SER A 11 -13.48 32.54 25.94
CA SER A 11 -14.88 32.27 25.59
C SER A 11 -15.03 31.73 24.17
N GLN A 12 -16.12 30.99 23.90
CA GLN A 12 -16.41 30.47 22.55
C GLN A 12 -16.60 31.58 21.52
N GLU A 13 -17.15 32.73 21.92
CA GLU A 13 -17.36 33.89 21.03
C GLU A 13 -16.04 34.54 20.64
N GLN A 14 -15.13 34.71 21.61
CA GLN A 14 -13.78 35.23 21.33
C GLN A 14 -13.03 34.30 20.38
N LEU A 15 -13.05 33.00 20.64
CA LEU A 15 -12.42 32.02 19.75
C LEU A 15 -13.04 32.03 18.34
N ALA A 16 -14.37 32.16 18.23
CA ALA A 16 -15.02 32.26 16.93
C ALA A 16 -14.58 33.50 16.14
N ALA A 17 -14.44 34.64 16.82
CA ALA A 17 -13.93 35.87 16.20
C ALA A 17 -12.46 35.71 15.76
N GLU A 18 -11.63 35.08 16.58
CA GLU A 18 -10.22 34.80 16.28
C GLU A 18 -10.06 33.87 15.07
N VAL A 19 -10.77 32.73 15.04
CA VAL A 19 -10.78 31.80 13.89
C VAL A 19 -11.20 32.53 12.61
N LYS A 20 -12.18 33.43 12.68
CA LYS A 20 -12.62 34.23 11.52
C LYS A 20 -11.54 35.21 11.06
N SER A 21 -10.82 35.84 11.99
CA SER A 21 -9.71 36.75 11.67
C SER A 21 -8.57 36.00 11.00
N ILE A 22 -8.12 34.89 11.57
CA ILE A 22 -7.08 34.01 11.00
C ILE A 22 -7.50 33.55 9.61
N TYR A 23 -8.74 33.07 9.44
CA TYR A 23 -9.23 32.63 8.13
C TYR A 23 -9.15 33.74 7.07
N THR A 24 -9.44 34.98 7.45
CA THR A 24 -9.36 36.13 6.53
C THR A 24 -7.90 36.38 6.11
N GLY A 25 -6.97 36.41 7.08
CA GLY A 25 -5.52 36.52 6.81
C GLY A 25 -5.01 35.40 5.91
N LEU A 26 -5.29 34.15 6.27
CA LEU A 26 -4.96 32.96 5.50
C LEU A 26 -5.39 33.06 4.04
N THR A 27 -6.67 33.41 3.78
CA THR A 27 -7.18 33.50 2.40
C THR A 27 -6.48 34.58 1.56
N MET A 28 -6.09 35.69 2.19
CA MET A 28 -5.33 36.75 1.53
C MET A 28 -3.94 36.26 1.13
N VAL A 29 -3.23 35.62 2.06
CA VAL A 29 -1.88 35.07 1.80
C VAL A 29 -1.95 33.95 0.75
N GLU A 30 -2.91 33.04 0.85
CA GLU A 30 -3.12 31.95 -0.10
C GLU A 30 -3.36 32.47 -1.52
N THR A 31 -4.22 33.48 -1.66
CA THR A 31 -4.49 34.12 -2.96
C THR A 31 -3.21 34.71 -3.57
N LYS A 32 -2.36 35.31 -2.72
CA LYS A 32 -1.07 35.88 -3.14
C LYS A 32 -0.09 34.80 -3.59
N CYS A 33 0.04 33.69 -2.85
CA CYS A 33 0.85 32.53 -3.27
C CYS A 33 0.39 32.01 -4.64
N ILE A 34 -0.91 31.74 -4.79
CA ILE A 34 -1.48 31.22 -6.05
C ILE A 34 -1.18 32.15 -7.24
N HIS A 35 -1.31 33.46 -7.04
CA HIS A 35 -1.05 34.43 -8.10
C HIS A 35 0.43 34.45 -8.51
N ILE A 36 1.33 34.50 -7.53
CA ILE A 36 2.78 34.55 -7.78
C ILE A 36 3.26 33.25 -8.43
N ASP A 37 2.86 32.09 -7.89
CA ASP A 37 3.24 30.78 -8.42
C ASP A 37 2.80 30.64 -9.89
N LYS A 38 1.55 31.00 -10.19
CA LYS A 38 1.04 30.93 -11.57
C LYS A 38 1.77 31.88 -12.51
N ALA A 39 2.08 33.09 -12.07
CA ALA A 39 2.85 34.05 -12.88
C ALA A 39 4.26 33.51 -13.20
N GLN A 40 4.93 32.91 -12.21
CA GLN A 40 6.27 32.33 -12.39
C GLN A 40 6.27 31.06 -13.23
N GLN A 41 5.21 30.24 -13.15
CA GLN A 41 5.02 29.06 -13.98
C GLN A 41 4.68 29.42 -15.44
N ALA A 42 3.96 30.51 -15.67
CA ALA A 42 3.60 30.97 -17.02
C ALA A 42 4.79 31.61 -17.76
N THR A 43 5.82 32.06 -17.04
CA THR A 43 6.96 32.75 -17.64
C THR A 43 7.99 31.72 -18.15
N PRO A 44 8.38 31.73 -19.44
CA PRO A 44 9.36 30.81 -19.98
C PRO A 44 10.69 30.88 -19.22
N ARG A 45 11.34 29.72 -19.08
CA ARG A 45 12.63 29.60 -18.37
C ARG A 45 13.73 30.47 -18.99
N SER A 46 13.67 30.67 -20.31
CA SER A 46 14.58 31.53 -21.07
C SER A 46 14.40 33.04 -20.81
N GLU A 47 13.25 33.46 -20.28
CA GLU A 47 12.86 34.88 -20.18
C GLU A 47 12.90 35.43 -18.75
N SER A 48 13.06 34.59 -17.72
CA SER A 48 13.09 35.03 -16.33
C SER A 48 14.12 34.30 -15.49
N LYS A 49 15.29 34.93 -15.28
CA LYS A 49 16.19 34.54 -14.21
C LYS A 49 15.60 35.06 -12.89
N ILE A 50 15.18 34.14 -12.03
CA ILE A 50 14.69 34.47 -10.68
C ILE A 50 15.91 34.77 -9.81
N THR A 51 15.92 35.93 -9.15
CA THR A 51 17.02 36.31 -8.25
C THR A 51 16.90 35.60 -6.90
N ASP A 52 18.00 35.56 -6.16
CA ASP A 52 18.06 34.93 -4.84
C ASP A 52 17.09 35.60 -3.86
N GLU A 53 17.00 36.93 -3.89
CA GLU A 53 16.04 37.69 -3.07
C GLU A 53 14.60 37.32 -3.40
N HIS A 54 14.29 37.08 -4.67
CA HIS A 54 12.94 36.69 -5.10
C HIS A 54 12.60 35.26 -4.67
N TRP A 55 13.56 34.32 -4.76
CA TRP A 55 13.37 32.98 -4.20
C TRP A 55 13.12 32.99 -2.69
N GLN A 56 13.93 33.75 -1.94
CA GLN A 56 13.78 33.91 -0.51
C GLN A 56 12.42 34.55 -0.14
N ALA A 57 11.98 35.55 -0.92
CA ALA A 57 10.68 36.18 -0.71
C ALA A 57 9.51 35.21 -0.94
N MET A 58 9.58 34.36 -1.98
CA MET A 58 8.56 33.33 -2.21
C MET A 58 8.55 32.28 -1.09
N ILE A 59 9.72 31.80 -0.65
CA ILE A 59 9.81 30.88 0.51
C ILE A 59 9.21 31.52 1.77
N ALA A 60 9.51 32.79 2.05
CA ALA A 60 8.97 33.51 3.20
C ALA A 60 7.43 33.66 3.12
N LEU A 61 6.90 33.90 1.91
CA LEU A 61 5.47 33.96 1.67
C LEU A 61 4.79 32.61 1.94
N HIS A 62 5.33 31.51 1.40
CA HIS A 62 4.80 30.17 1.65
C HIS A 62 4.92 29.76 3.12
N ARG A 63 6.02 30.12 3.79
CA ARG A 63 6.16 29.93 5.25
C ARG A 63 5.03 30.60 6.00
N THR A 64 4.73 31.86 5.66
CA THR A 64 3.63 32.60 6.28
C THR A 64 2.30 31.89 6.07
N LEU A 65 2.02 31.44 4.84
CA LEU A 65 0.79 30.68 4.55
C LEU A 65 0.69 29.40 5.39
N LEU A 66 1.79 28.68 5.55
CA LEU A 66 1.82 27.46 6.35
C LEU A 66 1.57 27.73 7.84
N HIS A 67 2.10 28.83 8.39
CA HIS A 67 1.80 29.26 9.76
C HIS A 67 0.34 29.67 9.94
N GLU A 68 -0.24 30.43 9.00
CA GLU A 68 -1.66 30.81 9.04
C GLU A 68 -2.58 29.56 9.03
N HIS A 69 -2.23 28.55 8.23
CA HIS A 69 -2.92 27.26 8.26
C HIS A 69 -2.80 26.56 9.62
N HIS A 70 -1.59 26.52 10.19
CA HIS A 70 -1.34 25.94 11.50
C HIS A 70 -2.18 26.61 12.60
N ASP A 71 -2.18 27.95 12.63
CA ASP A 71 -2.94 28.72 13.61
C ASP A 71 -4.45 28.51 13.43
N PHE A 72 -4.92 28.42 12.17
CA PHE A 72 -6.31 28.07 11.89
C PHE A 72 -6.67 26.68 12.43
N PHE A 73 -5.80 25.69 12.28
CA PHE A 73 -6.05 24.35 12.80
C PHE A 73 -6.05 24.32 14.33
N LEU A 74 -5.07 24.95 14.99
CA LEU A 74 -5.03 25.02 16.45
C LEU A 74 -6.26 25.72 17.02
N ALA A 75 -6.61 26.89 16.48
CA ALA A 75 -7.77 27.65 16.95
C ALA A 75 -9.09 26.90 16.68
N SER A 76 -9.28 26.36 15.48
CA SER A 76 -10.52 25.65 15.15
C SER A 76 -10.69 24.32 15.90
N GLN A 77 -9.59 23.65 16.28
CA GLN A 77 -9.60 22.39 17.01
C GLN A 77 -9.44 22.56 18.53
N HIS A 78 -9.35 23.80 19.03
CA HIS A 78 -9.19 24.09 20.46
C HIS A 78 -10.23 23.35 21.33
N PRO A 79 -9.87 22.90 22.56
CA PRO A 79 -10.80 22.18 23.43
C PRO A 79 -12.15 22.87 23.63
N VAL A 80 -12.13 24.19 23.85
CA VAL A 80 -13.35 25.00 24.06
C VAL A 80 -14.15 25.29 22.78
N ALA A 81 -13.61 24.98 21.59
CA ALA A 81 -14.24 25.28 20.31
C ALA A 81 -15.59 24.55 20.18
N SER A 82 -16.61 25.26 19.69
CA SER A 82 -17.91 24.67 19.42
C SER A 82 -17.82 23.60 18.32
N PRO A 83 -18.76 22.63 18.28
CA PRO A 83 -18.79 21.63 17.21
C PRO A 83 -18.85 22.25 15.80
N ALA A 84 -19.45 23.44 15.66
CA ALA A 84 -19.50 24.16 14.38
C ALA A 84 -18.11 24.66 13.96
N LEU A 85 -17.32 25.21 14.89
CA LEU A 85 -15.96 25.66 14.63
C LEU A 85 -15.04 24.49 14.27
N LYS A 86 -15.11 23.38 15.02
CA LYS A 86 -14.29 22.18 14.76
C LYS A 86 -14.51 21.61 13.35
N ARG A 87 -15.72 21.75 12.79
CA ARG A 87 -16.06 21.29 11.43
C ARG A 87 -15.55 22.21 10.31
N LEU A 88 -15.11 23.43 10.61
CA LEU A 88 -14.72 24.40 9.56
C LEU A 88 -13.53 23.92 8.73
N ALA A 89 -12.54 23.30 9.38
CA ALA A 89 -11.37 22.76 8.69
C ALA A 89 -11.74 21.74 7.60
N LEU A 90 -12.72 20.86 7.88
CA LEU A 90 -13.24 19.94 6.88
C LEU A 90 -14.14 20.64 5.86
N LYS A 91 -15.04 21.53 6.32
CA LYS A 91 -15.97 22.28 5.45
C LYS A 91 -15.26 23.09 4.38
N TYR A 92 -14.10 23.68 4.72
CA TYR A 92 -13.31 24.50 3.82
C TYR A 92 -12.14 23.75 3.18
N SER A 93 -12.08 22.42 3.35
CA SER A 93 -11.03 21.56 2.79
C SER A 93 -9.62 22.05 3.12
N MET A 94 -9.40 22.50 4.35
CA MET A 94 -8.16 23.17 4.76
C MET A 94 -6.91 22.31 4.57
N PRO A 95 -6.89 21.01 4.92
CA PRO A 95 -5.72 20.18 4.68
C PRO A 95 -5.37 20.06 3.19
N ALA A 96 -6.39 19.89 2.34
CA ALA A 96 -6.20 19.79 0.88
C ALA A 96 -5.71 21.11 0.27
N ARG A 97 -6.22 22.25 0.76
CA ARG A 97 -5.76 23.59 0.35
C ARG A 97 -4.33 23.86 0.78
N MET A 98 -3.99 23.57 2.03
CA MET A 98 -2.62 23.71 2.54
C MET A 98 -1.64 22.89 1.72
N TRP A 99 -1.97 21.63 1.43
CA TRP A 99 -1.14 20.80 0.55
C TRP A 99 -1.02 21.39 -0.84
N LYS A 100 -2.15 21.66 -1.52
CA LYS A 100 -2.16 22.12 -2.91
C LYS A 100 -1.49 23.47 -3.10
N HIS A 101 -1.90 24.48 -2.33
CA HIS A 101 -1.52 25.88 -2.53
C HIS A 101 -0.37 26.31 -1.63
N GLY A 102 -0.19 25.67 -0.47
CA GLY A 102 0.90 25.96 0.45
C GLY A 102 2.19 25.22 0.10
N ILE A 103 2.11 23.99 -0.41
CA ILE A 103 3.28 23.09 -0.54
C ILE A 103 3.49 22.65 -1.99
N HIS A 104 2.56 21.88 -2.53
CA HIS A 104 2.72 21.17 -3.80
C HIS A 104 2.92 22.10 -4.99
N SER A 105 2.10 23.13 -5.17
CA SER A 105 2.26 24.08 -6.29
C SER A 105 3.63 24.76 -6.31
N PHE A 106 4.16 25.11 -5.14
CA PHE A 106 5.47 25.74 -5.02
C PHE A 106 6.62 24.74 -5.19
N LEU A 107 6.50 23.52 -4.65
CA LEU A 107 7.44 22.43 -4.93
C LEU A 107 7.53 22.12 -6.43
N GLU A 108 6.40 22.11 -7.13
CA GLU A 108 6.40 21.94 -8.57
C GLU A 108 7.08 23.10 -9.29
N LEU A 109 6.83 24.36 -8.90
CA LEU A 109 7.56 25.51 -9.45
C LEU A 109 9.08 25.36 -9.26
N LEU A 110 9.51 25.01 -8.04
CA LEU A 110 10.91 24.76 -7.72
C LEU A 110 11.46 23.62 -8.58
N ARG A 111 10.77 22.48 -8.66
CA ARG A 111 11.19 21.31 -9.45
C ARG A 111 11.40 21.63 -10.94
N HIS A 112 10.52 22.42 -11.55
CA HIS A 112 10.65 22.81 -12.97
C HIS A 112 11.83 23.77 -13.23
N ARG A 113 12.35 24.43 -12.18
CA ARG A 113 13.47 25.36 -12.22
C ARG A 113 14.78 24.73 -11.74
N LEU A 114 14.87 23.39 -11.66
CA LEU A 114 16.14 22.69 -11.40
C LEU A 114 17.06 22.74 -12.63
N PRO A 115 18.39 22.86 -12.45
CA PRO A 115 19.10 22.78 -11.16
C PRO A 115 19.21 24.09 -10.37
N GLU A 116 18.83 25.24 -10.94
CA GLU A 116 19.05 26.57 -10.34
C GLU A 116 18.29 26.79 -9.03
N SER A 117 17.18 26.08 -8.84
CA SER A 117 16.34 26.14 -7.65
C SER A 117 16.74 25.16 -6.53
N LEU A 118 17.80 24.36 -6.70
CA LEU A 118 18.07 23.19 -5.86
C LEU A 118 18.14 23.52 -4.36
N GLU A 119 18.97 24.51 -3.98
CA GLU A 119 19.13 24.91 -2.58
C GLU A 119 17.81 25.42 -1.97
N TYR A 120 17.04 26.17 -2.74
CA TYR A 120 15.72 26.69 -2.36
C TYR A 120 14.69 25.58 -2.20
N MET A 121 14.74 24.57 -3.08
CA MET A 121 13.87 23.39 -3.01
C MET A 121 14.17 22.58 -1.76
N LEU A 122 15.45 22.34 -1.45
CA LEU A 122 15.86 21.65 -0.23
C LEU A 122 15.40 22.41 1.01
N ALA A 123 15.68 23.72 1.10
CA ALA A 123 15.27 24.57 2.21
C ALA A 123 13.74 24.55 2.40
N PHE A 124 12.97 24.62 1.32
CA PHE A 124 11.52 24.59 1.39
C PHE A 124 10.97 23.21 1.80
N ILE A 125 11.57 22.11 1.33
CA ILE A 125 11.16 20.76 1.77
C ILE A 125 11.34 20.60 3.28
N TYR A 126 12.49 21.01 3.85
CA TYR A 126 12.71 20.95 5.30
C TYR A 126 11.70 21.79 6.07
N LEU A 127 11.41 23.00 5.60
CA LEU A 127 10.42 23.89 6.20
C LEU A 127 9.02 23.26 6.20
N ALA A 128 8.58 22.76 5.04
CA ALA A 128 7.28 22.09 4.91
C ALA A 128 7.23 20.81 5.78
N TYR A 129 8.31 20.04 5.84
CA TYR A 129 8.40 18.83 6.65
C TYR A 129 8.26 19.14 8.15
N GLN A 130 8.97 20.15 8.64
CA GLN A 130 8.85 20.61 10.04
C GLN A 130 7.42 21.05 10.37
N MET A 131 6.76 21.79 9.47
CA MET A 131 5.36 22.18 9.67
C MET A 131 4.41 20.97 9.69
N MET A 132 4.58 20.01 8.77
CA MET A 132 3.75 18.80 8.75
C MET A 132 3.97 17.93 9.97
N ALA A 133 5.22 17.81 10.45
CA ALA A 133 5.55 17.09 11.67
C ALA A 133 4.91 17.75 12.89
N LEU A 134 4.98 19.08 13.00
CA LEU A 134 4.31 19.84 14.05
C LEU A 134 2.79 19.61 14.04
N LEU A 135 2.14 19.67 12.88
CA LEU A 135 0.70 19.39 12.75
C LEU A 135 0.34 17.94 13.09
N TYR A 136 1.21 16.99 12.74
CA TYR A 136 1.05 15.58 13.12
C TYR A 136 1.05 15.39 14.64
N GLU A 137 1.88 16.15 15.37
CA GLU A 137 1.97 16.11 16.83
C GLU A 137 0.86 16.90 17.53
N THR A 138 0.45 18.05 16.99
CA THR A 138 -0.46 19.00 17.68
C THR A 138 -1.92 18.90 17.23
N VAL A 139 -2.21 18.40 16.02
CA VAL A 139 -3.56 18.36 15.43
C VAL A 139 -3.95 16.95 14.99
N GLY A 140 -4.36 16.13 15.96
CA GLY A 140 -4.71 14.73 15.74
C GLY A 140 -5.91 14.47 14.80
N THR A 141 -6.83 15.43 14.62
CA THR A 141 -8.04 15.27 13.79
C THR A 141 -7.73 14.87 12.35
N PHE A 142 -6.61 15.35 11.80
CA PHE A 142 -6.21 15.12 10.40
C PHE A 142 -4.93 14.29 10.27
N ARG A 143 -4.59 13.51 11.31
CA ARG A 143 -3.34 12.75 11.41
C ARG A 143 -3.01 11.93 10.15
N ASN A 144 -4.01 11.27 9.55
CA ASN A 144 -3.82 10.48 8.34
C ASN A 144 -3.35 11.33 7.16
N THR A 145 -3.89 12.54 7.01
CA THR A 145 -3.46 13.47 5.96
C THR A 145 -2.01 13.92 6.19
N TRP A 146 -1.64 14.23 7.43
CA TRP A 146 -0.28 14.66 7.75
C TRP A 146 0.77 13.58 7.51
N ILE A 147 0.46 12.34 7.88
CA ILE A 147 1.32 11.17 7.60
C ILE A 147 1.61 11.05 6.10
N GLU A 148 0.58 11.17 5.26
CA GLU A 148 0.76 11.08 3.80
C GLU A 148 1.58 12.25 3.25
N CYS A 149 1.32 13.48 3.70
CA CYS A 149 2.12 14.65 3.31
C CYS A 149 3.61 14.50 3.69
N LEU A 150 3.91 13.92 4.86
CA LEU A 150 5.28 13.63 5.29
C LEU A 150 5.95 12.57 4.39
N GLY A 151 5.20 11.55 3.98
CA GLY A 151 5.67 10.57 3.00
C GLY A 151 5.91 11.18 1.61
N ASP A 152 5.05 12.08 1.15
CA ASP A 152 5.22 12.79 -0.12
C ASP A 152 6.44 13.72 -0.07
N LEU A 153 6.63 14.48 1.01
CA LEU A 153 7.81 15.34 1.21
C LEU A 153 9.11 14.55 1.26
N GLY A 154 9.11 13.40 1.95
CA GLY A 154 10.27 12.50 1.95
C GLY A 154 10.61 11.99 0.55
N ARG A 155 9.59 11.70 -0.29
CA ARG A 155 9.79 11.35 -1.70
C ARG A 155 10.32 12.49 -2.54
N TYR A 156 9.84 13.72 -2.36
CA TYR A 156 10.41 14.88 -3.04
C TYR A 156 11.89 15.03 -2.69
N ARG A 157 12.26 14.93 -1.41
CA ARG A 157 13.65 15.03 -0.97
C ARG A 157 14.54 13.91 -1.52
N MET A 158 14.03 12.68 -1.56
CA MET A 158 14.68 11.53 -2.19
C MET A 158 14.88 11.75 -3.70
N ALA A 159 13.87 12.27 -4.41
CA ALA A 159 13.92 12.42 -5.87
C ALA A 159 14.80 13.58 -6.35
N VAL A 160 15.01 14.59 -5.50
CA VAL A 160 15.91 15.73 -5.78
C VAL A 160 17.38 15.37 -5.56
N GLU A 161 17.67 14.33 -4.77
CA GLU A 161 19.03 13.85 -4.54
C GLU A 161 19.51 13.01 -5.74
N ASP A 162 20.44 13.56 -6.52
CA ASP A 162 21.01 12.89 -7.70
C ASP A 162 22.43 12.35 -7.45
N GLU A 163 23.17 12.93 -6.50
CA GLU A 163 24.60 12.62 -6.29
C GLU A 163 24.86 11.69 -5.09
N ASP A 164 24.26 11.93 -3.91
CA ASP A 164 24.52 11.08 -2.73
C ASP A 164 23.49 9.95 -2.61
N VAL A 165 23.90 8.75 -3.02
CA VAL A 165 23.11 7.51 -2.92
C VAL A 165 22.67 7.22 -1.48
N ARG A 166 23.46 7.60 -0.46
CA ARG A 166 23.11 7.36 0.94
C ARG A 166 22.00 8.29 1.39
N ASP A 167 22.07 9.57 1.05
CA ASP A 167 20.99 10.52 1.36
C ASP A 167 19.70 10.10 0.67
N ARG A 168 19.80 9.63 -0.58
CA ARG A 168 18.66 9.07 -1.31
C ARG A 168 18.05 7.87 -0.58
N GLU A 169 18.85 6.92 -0.09
CA GLU A 169 18.33 5.77 0.66
C GLU A 169 17.74 6.19 2.03
N ILE A 170 18.34 7.16 2.72
CA ILE A 170 17.81 7.70 3.98
C ILE A 170 16.41 8.26 3.74
N TRP A 171 16.24 9.12 2.74
CA TRP A 171 14.94 9.72 2.45
C TRP A 171 13.94 8.75 1.84
N ALA A 172 14.39 7.73 1.11
CA ALA A 172 13.56 6.60 0.72
C ALA A 172 13.02 5.87 1.96
N GLY A 173 13.87 5.60 2.96
CA GLY A 173 13.50 5.02 4.25
C GLY A 173 12.51 5.87 5.03
N VAL A 174 12.75 7.18 5.14
CA VAL A 174 11.83 8.13 5.80
C VAL A 174 10.45 8.10 5.12
N ALA A 175 10.40 8.20 3.79
CA ALA A 175 9.15 8.14 3.06
C ALA A 175 8.44 6.80 3.24
N ARG A 176 9.19 5.68 3.16
CA ARG A 176 8.68 4.32 3.34
C ARG A 176 8.02 4.15 4.70
N SER A 177 8.65 4.67 5.75
CA SER A 177 8.12 4.60 7.11
C SER A 177 6.80 5.35 7.27
N TRP A 178 6.70 6.56 6.70
CA TRP A 178 5.44 7.31 6.71
C TRP A 178 4.33 6.60 5.92
N TYR A 179 4.62 6.06 4.74
CA TYR A 179 3.61 5.32 3.98
C TYR A 179 3.19 4.01 4.63
N ASN A 180 4.12 3.29 5.27
CA ASN A 180 3.78 2.12 6.05
C ASN A 180 2.84 2.50 7.20
N LYS A 181 3.14 3.56 7.94
CA LYS A 181 2.26 4.11 8.98
C LYS A 181 0.86 4.49 8.46
N ALA A 182 0.79 5.09 7.27
CA ALA A 182 -0.49 5.39 6.62
C ALA A 182 -1.25 4.11 6.28
N ALA A 183 -0.56 3.13 5.70
CA ALA A 183 -1.11 1.83 5.31
C ALA A 183 -1.58 1.03 6.54
N ASP A 184 -0.96 1.23 7.70
CA ASP A 184 -1.37 0.63 8.98
C ASP A 184 -2.68 1.17 9.52
N THR A 185 -2.98 2.42 9.19
CA THR A 185 -4.25 3.02 9.60
C THR A 185 -5.32 2.79 8.53
N ASN A 186 -4.92 2.73 7.25
CA ASN A 186 -5.83 2.67 6.11
C ASN A 186 -5.43 1.58 5.08
N PRO A 187 -5.43 0.29 5.46
CA PRO A 187 -4.90 -0.78 4.60
C PRO A 187 -5.72 -1.02 3.33
N ALA A 188 -6.95 -0.50 3.27
CA ALA A 188 -7.83 -0.63 2.12
C ALA A 188 -7.45 0.32 0.96
N ILE A 189 -6.58 1.32 1.20
CA ILE A 189 -6.26 2.36 0.21
C ILE A 189 -5.09 1.92 -0.66
N GLY A 190 -5.36 1.60 -1.92
CA GLY A 190 -4.36 1.14 -2.89
C GLY A 190 -3.25 2.17 -3.17
N ARG A 191 -3.57 3.47 -3.15
CA ARG A 191 -2.60 4.54 -3.45
C ARG A 191 -1.37 4.53 -2.53
N LEU A 192 -1.54 4.10 -1.28
CA LEU A 192 -0.42 4.00 -0.32
C LEU A 192 0.58 2.93 -0.77
N PHE A 193 0.08 1.79 -1.27
CA PHE A 193 0.92 0.71 -1.80
C PHE A 193 1.54 1.04 -3.15
N HIS A 194 0.89 1.88 -3.97
CA HIS A 194 1.51 2.45 -5.17
C HIS A 194 2.74 3.28 -4.83
N HIS A 195 2.64 4.14 -3.81
CA HIS A 195 3.78 4.94 -3.35
C HIS A 195 4.89 4.07 -2.77
N LEU A 196 4.55 3.03 -1.99
CA LEU A 196 5.52 2.03 -1.52
C LEU A 196 6.18 1.27 -2.69
N ALA A 197 5.46 0.96 -3.76
CA ALA A 197 6.01 0.28 -4.94
C ALA A 197 7.09 1.11 -5.64
N ILE A 198 6.96 2.44 -5.63
CA ILE A 198 7.98 3.34 -6.16
C ILE A 198 9.25 3.30 -5.29
N LEU A 199 9.09 3.17 -3.98
CA LEU A 199 10.16 3.14 -2.96
C LEU A 199 10.83 1.78 -2.76
N ALA A 200 10.29 0.72 -3.36
CA ALA A 200 10.81 -0.64 -3.24
C ALA A 200 11.94 -0.96 -4.24
N ARG A 201 12.41 0.02 -5.03
CA ARG A 201 13.57 -0.16 -5.90
C ARG A 201 14.82 -0.49 -5.07
N PRO A 202 15.72 -1.37 -5.55
CA PRO A 202 15.68 -2.09 -6.82
C PRO A 202 14.94 -3.45 -6.77
N ASN A 203 14.23 -3.79 -5.69
CA ASN A 203 13.57 -5.09 -5.52
C ASN A 203 12.32 -5.23 -6.41
N MET A 204 12.50 -5.69 -7.65
CA MET A 204 11.41 -5.75 -8.63
C MET A 204 10.28 -6.72 -8.28
N VAL A 205 10.54 -7.79 -7.53
CA VAL A 205 9.51 -8.72 -7.04
C VAL A 205 8.62 -8.02 -6.00
N GLN A 206 9.23 -7.27 -5.08
CA GLN A 206 8.49 -6.43 -4.12
C GLN A 206 7.71 -5.32 -4.83
N GLN A 207 8.27 -4.68 -5.86
CA GLN A 207 7.56 -3.69 -6.68
C GLN A 207 6.34 -4.30 -7.37
N LEU A 208 6.49 -5.49 -7.97
CA LEU A 208 5.41 -6.25 -8.60
C LEU A 208 4.28 -6.52 -7.60
N TYR A 209 4.62 -7.03 -6.42
CA TYR A 209 3.68 -7.24 -5.33
C TYR A 209 2.95 -5.95 -4.93
N LEU A 210 3.68 -4.85 -4.70
CA LEU A 210 3.09 -3.61 -4.20
C LEU A 210 2.18 -2.94 -5.24
N TYR A 211 2.55 -2.95 -6.52
CA TYR A 211 1.67 -2.47 -7.59
C TYR A 211 0.43 -3.35 -7.73
N ASN A 212 0.59 -4.67 -7.68
CA ASN A 212 -0.55 -5.59 -7.71
C ASN A 212 -1.47 -5.37 -6.50
N ARG A 213 -0.91 -5.22 -5.30
CA ARG A 213 -1.64 -4.87 -4.07
C ARG A 213 -2.39 -3.54 -4.21
N SER A 214 -1.76 -2.51 -4.79
CA SER A 214 -2.42 -1.23 -5.06
C SER A 214 -3.66 -1.39 -5.94
N LEU A 215 -3.59 -2.27 -6.93
CA LEU A 215 -4.68 -2.54 -7.87
C LEU A 215 -5.76 -3.47 -7.32
N THR A 216 -5.41 -4.35 -6.38
CA THR A 216 -6.31 -5.35 -5.79
C THR A 216 -6.77 -5.00 -4.37
N SER A 217 -6.44 -3.81 -3.88
CA SER A 217 -6.97 -3.25 -2.63
C SER A 217 -8.49 -3.00 -2.71
N ILE A 218 -9.18 -2.96 -1.56
CA ILE A 218 -10.62 -2.65 -1.50
C ILE A 218 -10.96 -1.30 -2.16
N ILE A 219 -10.09 -0.29 -1.98
CA ILE A 219 -10.15 0.99 -2.69
C ILE A 219 -8.94 1.03 -3.64
N PRO A 220 -9.08 0.51 -4.86
CA PRO A 220 -7.94 0.31 -5.73
C PRO A 220 -7.48 1.64 -6.36
N PHE A 221 -6.19 1.76 -6.67
CA PHE A 221 -5.62 2.93 -7.32
C PHE A 221 -5.21 2.61 -8.76
N MET A 222 -6.10 2.90 -9.71
CA MET A 222 -5.98 2.48 -11.12
C MET A 222 -4.77 3.08 -11.85
N ASN A 223 -4.28 4.26 -11.46
CA ASN A 223 -3.07 4.85 -12.04
C ASN A 223 -1.83 3.96 -11.85
N ALA A 224 -1.86 3.02 -10.90
CA ALA A 224 -0.80 2.02 -10.76
C ALA A 224 -0.64 1.12 -12.01
N ARG A 225 -1.67 1.01 -12.88
CA ARG A 225 -1.57 0.32 -14.17
C ARG A 225 -0.59 0.99 -15.13
N GLU A 226 -0.42 2.31 -15.06
CA GLU A 226 0.58 3.02 -15.86
C GLU A 226 1.98 2.85 -15.25
N SER A 227 2.07 2.84 -13.92
CA SER A 227 3.35 2.73 -13.22
C SER A 227 3.97 1.33 -13.26
N ILE A 228 3.15 0.27 -13.17
CA ILE A 228 3.62 -1.12 -13.19
C ILE A 228 4.29 -1.49 -14.53
N VAL A 229 3.91 -0.84 -15.63
CA VAL A 229 4.51 -1.01 -16.95
C VAL A 229 6.03 -0.74 -16.92
N THR A 230 6.50 0.17 -16.06
CA THR A 230 7.93 0.47 -15.91
C THR A 230 8.79 -0.72 -15.46
N ILE A 231 8.19 -1.73 -14.82
CA ILE A 231 8.87 -2.97 -14.43
C ILE A 231 8.51 -4.16 -15.35
N LEU A 232 7.39 -4.09 -16.06
CA LEU A 232 6.90 -5.18 -16.92
C LEU A 232 7.40 -5.07 -18.37
N ASP A 233 7.52 -3.87 -18.94
CA ASP A 233 8.00 -3.71 -20.31
C ASP A 233 9.46 -4.17 -20.49
N PRO A 234 10.41 -3.87 -19.57
CA PRO A 234 11.79 -4.27 -19.75
C PRO A 234 12.01 -5.78 -19.85
N VAL A 235 11.18 -6.61 -19.18
CA VAL A 235 11.28 -8.08 -19.21
C VAL A 235 10.69 -8.71 -20.48
N LEU A 236 9.97 -7.93 -21.30
CA LEU A 236 9.47 -8.36 -22.61
C LEU A 236 10.51 -8.16 -23.72
N SER A 237 11.60 -7.44 -23.46
CA SER A 237 12.73 -7.29 -24.39
C SER A 237 13.45 -8.62 -24.61
N GLU A 238 13.98 -8.84 -25.83
CA GLU A 238 14.85 -9.99 -26.13
C GLU A 238 16.12 -10.01 -25.28
N ASN A 239 16.65 -8.83 -24.95
CA ASN A 239 17.81 -8.63 -24.09
C ASN A 239 17.44 -7.67 -22.95
N PRO A 240 16.81 -8.14 -21.87
CA PRO A 240 16.41 -7.28 -20.76
C PRO A 240 17.67 -6.74 -20.05
N PRO A 241 17.79 -5.42 -19.82
CA PRO A 241 18.95 -4.82 -19.14
C PRO A 241 18.91 -5.01 -17.61
N LEU A 242 18.33 -6.12 -17.13
CA LEU A 242 18.00 -6.35 -15.74
C LEU A 242 18.94 -7.38 -15.11
N GLN A 243 19.43 -7.08 -13.91
CA GLN A 243 20.17 -8.03 -13.08
C GLN A 243 19.20 -8.80 -12.18
N LEU A 244 18.50 -9.78 -12.77
CA LEU A 244 17.55 -10.64 -12.05
C LEU A 244 17.97 -12.11 -12.13
N SER A 245 17.55 -12.90 -11.14
CA SER A 245 17.62 -14.34 -11.26
C SER A 245 16.73 -14.81 -12.42
N LEU A 246 17.03 -15.97 -13.00
CA LEU A 246 16.18 -16.55 -14.06
C LEU A 246 14.73 -16.75 -13.59
N SER A 247 14.55 -17.12 -12.32
CA SER A 247 13.25 -17.29 -11.68
C SER A 247 12.49 -15.96 -11.63
N ASP A 248 13.10 -14.90 -11.10
CA ASP A 248 12.44 -13.59 -10.97
C ASP A 248 12.14 -12.97 -12.32
N ALA A 249 13.08 -13.04 -13.27
CA ALA A 249 12.86 -12.57 -14.63
C ALA A 249 11.67 -13.28 -15.29
N SER A 250 11.55 -14.60 -15.09
CA SER A 250 10.44 -15.39 -15.62
C SER A 250 9.12 -15.06 -14.93
N LEU A 251 9.11 -14.87 -13.61
CA LEU A 251 7.93 -14.43 -12.86
C LEU A 251 7.42 -13.09 -13.40
N LEU A 252 8.30 -12.09 -13.53
CA LEU A 252 7.94 -10.79 -14.07
C LEU A 252 7.45 -10.91 -15.53
N LYS A 253 8.09 -11.75 -16.36
CA LYS A 253 7.67 -11.97 -17.75
C LYS A 253 6.27 -12.57 -17.84
N ILE A 254 5.95 -13.57 -17.00
CA ILE A 254 4.61 -14.15 -16.94
C ILE A 254 3.57 -13.07 -16.59
N HIS A 255 3.86 -12.26 -15.57
CA HIS A 255 2.98 -11.15 -15.18
C HIS A 255 2.86 -10.10 -16.28
N ALA A 256 3.93 -9.78 -17.00
CA ALA A 256 3.93 -8.84 -18.11
C ALA A 256 3.07 -9.34 -19.29
N LEU A 257 3.21 -10.62 -19.65
CA LEU A 257 2.43 -11.25 -20.70
C LEU A 257 0.93 -11.29 -20.37
N LEU A 258 0.58 -11.64 -19.13
CA LEU A 258 -0.81 -11.68 -18.66
C LEU A 258 -1.41 -10.27 -18.50
N PHE A 259 -0.60 -9.29 -18.08
CA PHE A 259 -1.03 -7.90 -17.93
C PHE A 259 -1.29 -7.22 -19.28
N THR A 260 -0.38 -7.42 -20.25
CA THR A 260 -0.46 -6.78 -21.58
C THR A 260 -1.37 -7.55 -22.55
N LYS A 261 -1.55 -8.85 -22.33
CA LYS A 261 -2.34 -9.76 -23.17
C LYS A 261 -1.81 -9.88 -24.62
N LYS A 262 -0.54 -9.55 -24.87
CA LYS A 262 0.02 -9.43 -26.23
C LYS A 262 0.63 -10.73 -26.81
N GLU A 263 0.97 -11.72 -25.99
CA GLU A 263 1.53 -13.02 -26.44
C GLU A 263 1.18 -14.17 -25.47
N LEU A 264 -0.12 -14.45 -25.30
CA LEU A 264 -0.60 -15.42 -24.31
C LEU A 264 -0.10 -16.86 -24.56
N ASN A 265 0.25 -17.20 -25.80
CA ASN A 265 0.85 -18.49 -26.17
C ASN A 265 2.24 -18.72 -25.54
N ALA A 266 2.96 -17.65 -25.18
CA ALA A 266 4.28 -17.76 -24.54
C ALA A 266 4.19 -17.96 -23.01
N VAL A 267 3.01 -17.77 -22.40
CA VAL A 267 2.85 -17.78 -20.94
C VAL A 267 3.16 -19.15 -20.34
N SER A 268 2.62 -20.24 -20.90
CA SER A 268 2.86 -21.58 -20.35
C SER A 268 4.35 -21.96 -20.38
N ALA A 269 5.07 -21.64 -21.47
CA ALA A 269 6.51 -21.86 -21.54
C ALA A 269 7.28 -21.02 -20.51
N ALA A 270 6.86 -19.77 -20.28
CA ALA A 270 7.45 -18.93 -19.24
C ALA A 270 7.17 -19.47 -17.82
N ILE A 271 5.98 -20.04 -17.58
CA ILE A 271 5.64 -20.75 -16.33
C ILE A 271 6.60 -21.93 -16.14
N ASP A 272 6.85 -22.74 -17.16
CA ASP A 272 7.75 -23.89 -17.03
C ASP A 272 9.18 -23.46 -16.64
N ILE A 273 9.71 -22.39 -17.25
CA ILE A 273 11.02 -21.84 -16.90
C ILE A 273 11.04 -21.33 -15.46
N TYR A 274 10.00 -20.58 -15.06
CA TYR A 274 9.85 -20.07 -13.70
C TYR A 274 9.84 -21.20 -12.67
N ILE A 275 9.01 -22.23 -12.88
CA ILE A 275 8.86 -23.36 -11.96
C ILE A 275 10.16 -24.15 -11.82
N ASN A 276 10.88 -24.39 -12.92
CA ASN A 276 12.18 -25.07 -12.88
C ASN A 276 13.23 -24.27 -12.09
N GLY A 277 13.20 -22.94 -12.17
CA GLY A 277 14.09 -22.06 -11.41
C GLY A 277 13.68 -21.87 -9.94
N LEU A 278 12.39 -21.99 -9.63
CA LEU A 278 11.81 -21.67 -8.32
C LEU A 278 12.40 -22.52 -7.20
N VAL A 279 12.59 -23.82 -7.39
CA VAL A 279 13.14 -24.72 -6.37
C VAL A 279 14.55 -24.27 -5.93
N SER A 280 15.38 -23.88 -6.90
CA SER A 280 16.73 -23.39 -6.65
C SER A 280 16.72 -22.02 -6.00
N SER A 281 15.83 -21.12 -6.44
CA SER A 281 15.65 -19.78 -5.84
C SER A 281 15.24 -19.86 -4.37
N ILE A 282 14.27 -20.71 -4.02
CA ILE A 282 13.86 -20.95 -2.62
C ILE A 282 15.06 -21.41 -1.77
N ALA A 283 15.84 -22.36 -2.29
CA ALA A 283 17.00 -22.90 -1.58
C ALA A 283 18.12 -21.87 -1.39
N GLN A 284 18.35 -21.01 -2.40
CA GLN A 284 19.37 -19.95 -2.36
C GLN A 284 18.99 -18.80 -1.42
N GLU A 285 17.72 -18.38 -1.42
CA GLU A 285 17.24 -17.31 -0.55
C GLU A 285 17.05 -17.75 0.90
N GLY A 286 16.73 -19.03 1.13
CA GLY A 286 16.56 -19.61 2.46
C GLY A 286 15.52 -18.84 3.28
N PRO A 287 15.86 -18.33 4.49
CA PRO A 287 14.93 -17.56 5.32
C PRO A 287 14.31 -16.33 4.64
N LYS A 288 15.02 -15.67 3.72
CA LYS A 288 14.51 -14.49 3.00
C LYS A 288 13.32 -14.83 2.12
N TRP A 289 13.23 -16.09 1.65
CA TRP A 289 12.12 -16.55 0.83
C TRP A 289 10.77 -16.45 1.54
N ARG A 290 10.71 -16.36 2.88
CA ARG A 290 9.43 -16.15 3.57
C ARG A 290 8.76 -14.85 3.12
N GLU A 291 9.55 -13.81 2.97
CA GLU A 291 9.06 -12.52 2.50
C GLU A 291 8.77 -12.58 0.99
N THR A 292 9.73 -13.02 0.19
CA THR A 292 9.60 -13.17 -1.28
C THR A 292 8.42 -14.08 -1.66
N GLY A 293 8.18 -15.14 -0.89
CA GLY A 293 7.06 -16.06 -1.05
C GLY A 293 5.73 -15.37 -0.76
N SER A 294 5.65 -14.52 0.25
CA SER A 294 4.43 -13.72 0.51
C SER A 294 4.14 -12.76 -0.64
N PHE A 295 5.18 -12.08 -1.15
CA PHE A 295 5.07 -11.21 -2.33
C PHE A 295 4.58 -11.99 -3.55
N THR A 296 5.18 -13.14 -3.82
CA THR A 296 4.84 -14.02 -4.94
C THR A 296 3.39 -14.52 -4.84
N GLY A 297 2.97 -14.98 -3.66
CA GLY A 297 1.61 -15.47 -3.42
C GLY A 297 0.56 -14.39 -3.68
N ILE A 298 0.77 -13.18 -3.14
CA ILE A 298 -0.16 -12.05 -3.32
C ILE A 298 -0.17 -11.57 -4.77
N ALA A 299 1.01 -11.48 -5.41
CA ALA A 299 1.10 -11.09 -6.81
C ALA A 299 0.35 -12.08 -7.69
N ASN A 300 0.61 -13.39 -7.56
CA ASN A 300 -0.04 -14.44 -8.33
C ASN A 300 -1.55 -14.46 -8.08
N ALA A 301 -2.00 -14.27 -6.83
CA ALA A 301 -3.40 -14.11 -6.52
C ALA A 301 -4.01 -12.97 -7.36
N GLY A 302 -3.39 -11.78 -7.38
CA GLY A 302 -3.93 -10.66 -8.13
C GLY A 302 -4.01 -10.84 -9.66
N VAL A 303 -3.25 -11.77 -10.23
CA VAL A 303 -3.39 -12.14 -11.66
C VAL A 303 -4.74 -12.81 -11.92
N LEU A 304 -5.23 -13.65 -11.00
CA LEU A 304 -6.59 -14.25 -11.07
C LEU A 304 -7.68 -13.16 -11.09
N PHE A 305 -7.38 -11.99 -10.52
CA PHE A 305 -8.24 -10.81 -10.50
C PHE A 305 -7.96 -9.82 -11.66
N ASP A 306 -7.19 -10.23 -12.68
CA ASP A 306 -6.71 -9.39 -13.80
C ASP A 306 -6.14 -8.05 -13.31
N PHE A 307 -5.32 -8.10 -12.27
CA PHE A 307 -4.74 -6.94 -11.61
C PHE A 307 -5.81 -5.91 -11.24
N GLY A 308 -6.89 -6.40 -10.62
CA GLY A 308 -8.01 -5.58 -10.20
C GLY A 308 -8.79 -4.94 -11.34
N ASN A 309 -8.85 -5.53 -12.54
CA ASN A 309 -9.68 -5.01 -13.63
C ASN A 309 -11.18 -5.05 -13.27
N GLU A 310 -11.91 -3.96 -13.53
CA GLU A 310 -13.36 -3.86 -13.24
C GLU A 310 -14.20 -4.90 -13.95
N LYS A 311 -13.72 -5.39 -15.09
CA LYS A 311 -14.42 -6.39 -15.89
C LYS A 311 -14.15 -7.82 -15.42
N ASN A 312 -13.17 -8.06 -14.54
CA ASN A 312 -12.80 -9.41 -14.12
C ASN A 312 -13.86 -10.04 -13.21
N ILE A 313 -14.23 -11.28 -13.53
CA ILE A 313 -15.26 -12.01 -12.78
C ILE A 313 -14.92 -12.25 -11.32
N MET A 314 -13.69 -12.66 -11.00
CA MET A 314 -13.28 -12.91 -9.62
C MET A 314 -13.39 -11.62 -8.81
N ARG A 315 -12.89 -10.50 -9.33
CA ARG A 315 -13.03 -9.19 -8.67
C ARG A 315 -14.49 -8.86 -8.41
N PHE A 316 -15.35 -9.06 -9.40
CA PHE A 316 -16.76 -8.77 -9.27
C PHE A 316 -17.43 -9.61 -8.17
N LEU A 317 -17.25 -10.93 -8.17
CA LEU A 317 -17.90 -11.82 -7.21
C LEU A 317 -17.50 -11.48 -5.76
N PHE A 318 -16.22 -11.19 -5.55
CA PHE A 318 -15.73 -10.77 -4.24
C PHE A 318 -16.31 -9.42 -3.80
N GLU A 319 -16.45 -8.46 -4.71
CA GLU A 319 -17.06 -7.17 -4.44
C GLU A 319 -18.54 -7.30 -4.05
N VAL A 320 -19.31 -8.15 -4.74
CA VAL A 320 -20.72 -8.42 -4.40
C VAL A 320 -20.82 -9.06 -3.02
N ARG A 321 -20.03 -10.10 -2.75
CA ARG A 321 -20.06 -10.79 -1.46
C ARG A 321 -19.75 -9.82 -0.32
N ARG A 322 -18.72 -8.99 -0.49
CA ARG A 322 -18.34 -7.97 0.48
C ARG A 322 -19.45 -6.95 0.74
N LYS A 323 -20.09 -6.41 -0.31
CA LYS A 323 -21.20 -5.46 -0.17
C LYS A 323 -22.42 -6.09 0.50
N THR A 324 -22.72 -7.33 0.15
CA THR A 324 -23.81 -8.13 0.74
C THR A 324 -23.61 -8.31 2.24
N ILE A 325 -22.42 -8.72 2.67
CA ILE A 325 -22.07 -8.87 4.10
C ILE A 325 -22.16 -7.53 4.85
N GLN A 326 -21.82 -6.42 4.18
CA GLN A 326 -21.90 -5.07 4.76
C GLN A 326 -23.33 -4.50 4.80
N GLN A 327 -24.36 -5.27 4.41
CA GLN A 327 -25.74 -4.81 4.28
C GLN A 327 -25.87 -3.54 3.42
N LYS A 328 -24.95 -3.37 2.47
CA LYS A 328 -24.99 -2.30 1.48
C LYS A 328 -25.63 -2.86 0.23
N ASP A 329 -26.59 -2.12 -0.32
CA ASP A 329 -27.20 -2.47 -1.60
C ASP A 329 -26.10 -2.61 -2.66
N PRO A 330 -25.92 -3.79 -3.30
CA PRO A 330 -24.95 -3.94 -4.36
C PRO A 330 -25.37 -3.10 -5.55
N LYS A 331 -24.95 -1.83 -5.59
CA LYS A 331 -25.17 -0.94 -6.73
C LYS A 331 -24.63 -1.63 -8.00
N SER A 332 -25.57 -1.92 -8.90
CA SER A 332 -25.47 -2.47 -10.27
C SER A 332 -24.65 -3.75 -10.44
N MET A 333 -25.32 -4.81 -10.92
CA MET A 333 -24.64 -5.94 -11.56
C MET A 333 -23.78 -5.43 -12.73
N PRO A 334 -22.54 -5.90 -12.91
CA PRO A 334 -21.76 -5.66 -14.09
C PRO A 334 -22.49 -6.29 -15.27
N PRO A 335 -22.38 -5.64 -16.44
CA PRO A 335 -22.81 -6.24 -17.69
C PRO A 335 -22.02 -7.54 -17.90
N GLY A 336 -22.66 -8.50 -18.56
CA GLY A 336 -22.25 -9.90 -18.64
C GLY A 336 -20.75 -10.19 -18.82
N LEU A 337 -20.35 -11.32 -18.26
CA LEU A 337 -19.07 -12.00 -18.40
C LEU A 337 -18.51 -11.91 -19.83
N PRO A 338 -17.40 -11.20 -20.06
CA PRO A 338 -16.74 -11.21 -21.36
C PRO A 338 -16.12 -12.59 -21.67
N GLU A 339 -16.41 -13.14 -22.86
CA GLU A 339 -15.89 -14.45 -23.31
C GLU A 339 -14.35 -14.47 -23.47
N ASP A 340 -13.72 -13.30 -23.64
CA ASP A 340 -12.28 -13.12 -23.83
C ASP A 340 -11.43 -13.28 -22.55
N GLN A 341 -12.06 -13.50 -21.39
CA GLN A 341 -11.36 -13.71 -20.12
C GLN A 341 -10.93 -15.15 -19.86
N SER A 342 -11.44 -16.13 -20.62
CA SER A 342 -11.23 -17.56 -20.30
C SER A 342 -9.76 -17.94 -20.36
N LEU A 343 -9.07 -17.65 -21.47
CA LEU A 343 -7.67 -18.05 -21.64
C LEU A 343 -6.75 -17.39 -20.59
N CYS A 344 -6.93 -16.10 -20.32
CA CYS A 344 -6.15 -15.42 -19.29
C CYS A 344 -6.40 -16.02 -17.90
N PHE A 345 -7.64 -16.40 -17.59
CA PHE A 345 -7.98 -17.06 -16.34
C PHE A 345 -7.36 -18.45 -16.24
N ASP A 346 -7.39 -19.23 -17.32
CA ASP A 346 -6.81 -20.57 -17.37
C ASP A 346 -5.29 -20.51 -17.16
N LEU A 347 -4.61 -19.55 -17.80
CA LEU A 347 -3.17 -19.30 -17.62
C LEU A 347 -2.83 -18.77 -16.21
N ALA A 348 -3.66 -17.89 -15.65
CA ALA A 348 -3.51 -17.42 -14.27
C ALA A 348 -3.70 -18.56 -13.26
N THR A 349 -4.65 -19.45 -13.51
CA THR A 349 -4.89 -20.67 -12.74
C THR A 349 -3.70 -21.62 -12.86
N GLN A 350 -3.16 -21.83 -14.07
CA GLN A 350 -1.95 -22.60 -14.29
C GLN A 350 -0.76 -22.04 -13.49
N LEU A 351 -0.54 -20.71 -13.53
CA LEU A 351 0.51 -20.07 -12.73
C LEU A 351 0.33 -20.34 -11.24
N PHE A 352 -0.87 -20.08 -10.70
CA PHE A 352 -1.16 -20.28 -9.28
C PHE A 352 -0.94 -21.74 -8.86
N VAL A 353 -1.56 -22.69 -9.57
CA VAL A 353 -1.52 -24.13 -9.25
C VAL A 353 -0.11 -24.68 -9.37
N SER A 354 0.62 -24.38 -10.46
CA SER A 354 1.99 -24.87 -10.66
C SER A 354 2.95 -24.30 -9.62
N THR A 355 2.80 -23.03 -9.25
CA THR A 355 3.62 -22.40 -8.20
C THR A 355 3.32 -23.07 -6.86
N PHE A 356 2.04 -23.21 -6.51
CA PHE A 356 1.64 -23.76 -5.21
C PHE A 356 2.07 -25.23 -5.08
N LYS A 357 1.87 -26.04 -6.11
CA LYS A 357 2.33 -27.43 -6.17
C LYS A 357 3.85 -27.54 -5.97
N THR A 358 4.62 -26.70 -6.66
CA THR A 358 6.08 -26.66 -6.53
C THR A 358 6.51 -26.29 -5.12
N VAL A 359 5.86 -25.31 -4.52
CA VAL A 359 6.12 -24.91 -3.14
C VAL A 359 5.78 -26.03 -2.14
N LEU A 360 4.61 -26.67 -2.29
CA LEU A 360 4.16 -27.78 -1.44
C LEU A 360 5.04 -29.03 -1.55
N SER A 361 5.81 -29.19 -2.64
CA SER A 361 6.77 -30.28 -2.77
C SER A 361 7.90 -30.20 -1.73
N ARG A 362 8.14 -29.03 -1.14
CA ARG A 362 9.17 -28.78 -0.12
C ARG A 362 8.67 -29.08 1.29
N ARG A 363 8.25 -30.33 1.52
CA ARG A 363 7.53 -30.80 2.72
C ARG A 363 8.18 -30.52 4.08
N SER A 364 9.49 -30.31 4.13
CA SER A 364 10.24 -30.01 5.38
C SER A 364 10.78 -28.58 5.43
N ASP A 365 10.51 -27.76 4.43
CA ASP A 365 11.03 -26.40 4.35
C ASP A 365 10.06 -25.41 4.99
N LYS A 366 10.37 -24.99 6.22
CA LYS A 366 9.55 -24.00 6.93
C LYS A 366 9.63 -22.59 6.32
N ASN A 367 10.57 -22.32 5.42
CA ASN A 367 10.66 -21.02 4.76
C ASN A 367 9.55 -20.80 3.71
N VAL A 368 8.84 -21.86 3.31
CA VAL A 368 7.72 -21.73 2.37
C VAL A 368 6.37 -21.46 3.03
N LEU A 369 6.28 -21.58 4.36
CA LEU A 369 5.01 -21.53 5.09
C LEU A 369 4.24 -20.22 4.87
N SER A 370 4.91 -19.10 4.67
CA SER A 370 4.26 -17.81 4.45
C SER A 370 3.55 -17.75 3.08
N TYR A 371 4.16 -18.30 2.03
CA TYR A 371 3.50 -18.50 0.73
C TYR A 371 2.28 -19.43 0.87
N VAL A 372 2.45 -20.54 1.60
CA VAL A 372 1.37 -21.51 1.84
C VAL A 372 0.22 -20.83 2.56
N HIS A 373 0.50 -20.07 3.62
CA HIS A 373 -0.48 -19.30 4.37
C HIS A 373 -1.27 -18.34 3.47
N VAL A 374 -0.59 -17.49 2.69
CA VAL A 374 -1.23 -16.58 1.72
C VAL A 374 -2.13 -17.33 0.73
N SER A 375 -1.66 -18.46 0.21
CA SER A 375 -2.39 -19.28 -0.77
C SER A 375 -3.64 -19.93 -0.16
N LEU A 376 -3.56 -20.39 1.08
CA LEU A 376 -4.70 -20.95 1.80
C LEU A 376 -5.75 -19.89 2.14
N VAL A 377 -5.33 -18.67 2.48
CA VAL A 377 -6.26 -17.54 2.67
C VAL A 377 -7.03 -17.25 1.40
N LEU A 378 -6.36 -17.23 0.24
CA LEU A 378 -7.03 -17.09 -1.06
C LEU A 378 -8.05 -18.23 -1.26
N LEU A 379 -7.63 -19.50 -1.13
CA LEU A 379 -8.50 -20.64 -1.36
C LEU A 379 -9.72 -20.66 -0.43
N LEU A 380 -9.55 -20.32 0.85
CA LEU A 380 -10.66 -20.26 1.81
C LEU A 380 -11.70 -19.22 1.37
N ASN A 381 -11.26 -18.03 0.94
CA ASN A 381 -12.18 -17.01 0.45
C ASN A 381 -12.79 -17.41 -0.91
N VAL A 382 -12.09 -18.18 -1.76
CA VAL A 382 -12.66 -18.76 -2.99
C VAL A 382 -13.76 -19.78 -2.65
N VAL A 383 -13.60 -20.60 -1.61
CA VAL A 383 -14.65 -21.53 -1.12
C VAL A 383 -15.87 -20.75 -0.61
N HIS A 384 -15.66 -19.66 0.11
CA HIS A 384 -16.74 -18.77 0.55
C HIS A 384 -17.51 -18.18 -0.64
N ILE A 385 -16.80 -17.81 -1.71
CA ILE A 385 -17.40 -17.33 -2.96
C ILE A 385 -18.15 -18.46 -3.67
N ALA A 386 -17.58 -19.66 -3.75
CA ALA A 386 -18.24 -20.83 -4.33
C ALA A 386 -19.56 -21.15 -3.62
N THR A 387 -19.60 -20.99 -2.29
CA THR A 387 -20.80 -21.19 -1.49
C THR A 387 -21.87 -20.14 -1.80
N ALA A 388 -21.49 -18.87 -1.96
CA ALA A 388 -22.42 -17.78 -2.30
C ALA A 388 -22.89 -17.82 -3.77
N PHE A 389 -22.02 -18.27 -4.67
CA PHE A 389 -22.26 -18.29 -6.11
C PHE A 389 -22.01 -19.69 -6.68
N PRO A 390 -22.86 -20.67 -6.31
CA PRO A 390 -22.59 -22.07 -6.60
C PRO A 390 -22.48 -22.34 -8.08
N LYS A 391 -23.11 -21.57 -8.97
CA LYS A 391 -23.11 -21.83 -10.43
C LYS A 391 -21.90 -21.25 -11.19
N GLU A 392 -21.00 -20.53 -10.52
CA GLU A 392 -19.91 -19.82 -11.19
C GLU A 392 -18.76 -20.76 -11.58
N LYS A 393 -18.62 -20.98 -12.91
CA LYS A 393 -17.68 -21.96 -13.46
C LYS A 393 -16.21 -21.66 -13.15
N TYR A 394 -15.81 -20.39 -13.12
CA TYR A 394 -14.42 -19.99 -12.90
C TYR A 394 -13.96 -20.28 -11.47
N VAL A 395 -14.83 -20.02 -10.50
CA VAL A 395 -14.60 -20.31 -9.08
C VAL A 395 -14.44 -21.81 -8.87
N ARG A 396 -15.33 -22.62 -9.47
CA ARG A 396 -15.23 -24.08 -9.43
C ARG A 396 -13.97 -24.59 -10.12
N ALA A 397 -13.66 -24.10 -11.32
CA ALA A 397 -12.48 -24.52 -12.06
C ALA A 397 -11.17 -24.28 -11.27
N LEU A 398 -11.07 -23.15 -10.55
CA LEU A 398 -9.92 -22.88 -9.68
C LEU A 398 -9.85 -23.88 -8.50
N LEU A 399 -10.99 -24.19 -7.87
CA LEU A 399 -11.03 -25.18 -6.79
C LEU A 399 -10.73 -26.59 -7.29
N ASP A 400 -11.25 -26.99 -8.45
CA ASP A 400 -11.01 -28.30 -9.05
C ASP A 400 -9.53 -28.47 -9.45
N ALA A 401 -8.88 -27.39 -9.90
CA ALA A 401 -7.47 -27.38 -10.28
C ALA A 401 -6.50 -27.27 -9.09
N ALA A 402 -6.97 -26.90 -7.89
CA ALA A 402 -6.10 -26.71 -6.74
C ALA A 402 -5.38 -28.02 -6.34
N PRO A 403 -4.10 -27.96 -5.93
CA PRO A 403 -3.28 -29.15 -5.66
C PRO A 403 -3.59 -29.77 -4.30
N TRP A 404 -4.82 -30.24 -4.10
CA TRP A 404 -5.32 -30.78 -2.82
C TRP A 404 -4.50 -31.98 -2.32
N SER A 405 -4.09 -32.89 -3.22
CA SER A 405 -3.27 -34.04 -2.85
C SER A 405 -1.91 -33.64 -2.29
N GLU A 406 -1.26 -32.67 -2.91
CA GLU A 406 0.02 -32.14 -2.48
C GLU A 406 -0.12 -31.34 -1.19
N LEU A 407 -1.23 -30.62 -1.02
CA LEU A 407 -1.54 -29.91 0.21
C LEU A 407 -1.67 -30.90 1.38
N VAL A 408 -2.48 -31.95 1.23
CA VAL A 408 -2.62 -33.00 2.25
C VAL A 408 -1.27 -33.66 2.57
N SER A 409 -0.48 -33.94 1.54
CA SER A 409 0.84 -34.54 1.73
C SER A 409 1.81 -33.61 2.47
N TYR A 410 1.80 -32.32 2.13
CA TYR A 410 2.58 -31.28 2.81
C TYR A 410 2.16 -31.12 4.26
N THR A 411 0.86 -31.04 4.54
CA THR A 411 0.34 -30.83 5.91
C THR A 411 0.58 -32.04 6.79
N ASN A 412 0.45 -33.26 6.27
CA ASN A 412 0.78 -34.48 7.02
C ASN A 412 2.26 -34.54 7.38
N ALA A 413 3.14 -34.15 6.45
CA ALA A 413 4.57 -34.04 6.73
C ALA A 413 4.86 -32.96 7.78
N LEU A 414 4.23 -31.79 7.65
CA LEU A 414 4.35 -30.70 8.63
C LEU A 414 3.94 -31.19 10.03
N ILE A 415 2.80 -31.86 10.14
CA ILE A 415 2.31 -32.45 11.40
C ILE A 415 3.32 -33.41 12.00
N SER A 416 3.91 -34.30 11.18
CA SER A 416 4.87 -35.29 11.65
C SER A 416 6.19 -34.70 12.16
N THR A 417 6.52 -33.45 11.79
CA THR A 417 7.77 -32.77 12.18
C THR A 417 7.64 -31.89 13.41
N GLU A 418 6.44 -31.74 13.98
CA GLU A 418 6.22 -30.89 15.15
C GLU A 418 6.06 -31.73 16.42
N ASP A 419 7.03 -31.60 17.33
CA ASP A 419 7.10 -32.41 18.55
C ASP A 419 6.02 -32.06 19.59
N ASN A 420 5.40 -30.88 19.50
CA ASN A 420 4.40 -30.38 20.46
C ASN A 420 3.31 -29.53 19.76
N LEU A 421 2.61 -30.14 18.81
CA LEU A 421 1.45 -29.52 18.16
C LEU A 421 0.34 -29.26 19.16
N ASP A 422 -0.03 -28.00 19.29
CA ASP A 422 -1.19 -27.61 20.07
C ASP A 422 -2.46 -27.95 19.28
N GLU A 423 -3.39 -28.72 19.85
CA GLU A 423 -4.65 -29.06 19.17
C GLU A 423 -5.56 -27.85 18.91
N ASN A 424 -5.20 -26.66 19.40
CA ASN A 424 -5.90 -25.41 19.12
C ASN A 424 -6.08 -25.12 17.61
N TYR A 425 -5.21 -25.61 16.72
CA TYR A 425 -5.41 -25.46 15.27
C TYR A 425 -6.70 -26.12 14.76
N LYS A 426 -7.25 -27.10 15.49
CA LYS A 426 -8.52 -27.79 15.15
C LYS A 426 -9.76 -26.93 15.43
N LYS A 427 -9.61 -25.80 16.12
CA LYS A 427 -10.73 -24.88 16.39
C LYS A 427 -11.05 -24.06 15.14
N ILE A 428 -12.35 -23.96 14.82
CA ILE A 428 -12.86 -23.17 13.68
C ILE A 428 -12.58 -21.67 13.90
N VAL A 429 -12.67 -21.20 15.15
CA VAL A 429 -12.30 -19.82 15.51
C VAL A 429 -10.89 -19.86 16.08
N LEU A 430 -9.93 -19.51 15.24
CA LEU A 430 -8.51 -19.66 15.51
C LEU A 430 -8.05 -18.96 16.79
N PHE A 431 -8.57 -17.78 17.10
CA PHE A 431 -8.19 -17.04 18.30
C PHE A 431 -9.30 -16.05 18.70
N GLU A 432 -9.90 -16.20 19.88
CA GLU A 432 -10.83 -15.20 20.43
C GLU A 432 -10.15 -13.83 20.67
N ASP A 433 -8.81 -13.83 20.76
CA ASP A 433 -7.92 -12.68 20.95
C ASP A 433 -6.92 -12.45 19.78
N GLY A 434 -6.97 -13.25 18.71
CA GLY A 434 -6.17 -13.10 17.48
C GLY A 434 -4.72 -13.60 17.51
N GLY A 435 -4.06 -13.67 18.66
CA GLY A 435 -2.59 -13.78 18.73
C GLY A 435 -1.87 -12.53 18.16
N ARG A 436 -0.54 -12.55 17.99
CA ARG A 436 0.18 -11.46 17.28
C ARG A 436 0.06 -11.64 15.75
N PRO A 437 -0.23 -10.58 14.97
CA PRO A 437 -0.21 -10.68 13.51
C PRO A 437 1.15 -11.12 12.97
N LEU A 438 1.16 -12.05 12.03
CA LEU A 438 2.36 -12.46 11.29
C LEU A 438 2.72 -11.40 10.25
N PRO A 439 3.98 -11.36 9.75
CA PRO A 439 4.39 -10.44 8.70
C PRO A 439 3.43 -10.45 7.49
N GLU A 440 3.03 -11.64 7.03
CA GLU A 440 2.12 -11.78 5.90
C GLU A 440 0.66 -11.37 6.20
N ASP A 441 0.23 -11.33 7.46
CA ASP A 441 -1.12 -10.83 7.82
C ASP A 441 -1.23 -9.32 7.59
N TRP A 442 -0.15 -8.57 7.85
CA TRP A 442 -0.02 -7.16 7.46
C TRP A 442 -0.07 -6.99 5.93
N MET A 443 0.41 -8.00 5.19
CA MET A 443 0.37 -8.00 3.73
C MET A 443 -1.02 -8.30 3.18
N LEU A 444 -1.77 -9.18 3.83
CA LEU A 444 -3.10 -9.62 3.39
C LEU A 444 -4.21 -8.59 3.69
N ARG A 445 -4.11 -7.87 4.80
CA ARG A 445 -5.19 -6.97 5.23
C ARG A 445 -5.45 -5.87 4.19
N GLY A 446 -6.72 -5.59 3.94
CA GLY A 446 -7.16 -4.54 2.99
C GLY A 446 -7.15 -4.96 1.52
N LEU A 447 -6.66 -6.16 1.18
CA LEU A 447 -6.88 -6.77 -0.13
C LEU A 447 -8.36 -7.12 -0.31
N SER A 448 -8.87 -6.89 -1.52
CA SER A 448 -10.27 -7.17 -1.88
C SER A 448 -10.64 -8.64 -1.77
N TRP A 449 -9.67 -9.54 -1.90
CA TRP A 449 -9.88 -10.98 -1.85
C TRP A 449 -9.57 -11.64 -0.49
N ALA A 450 -9.00 -10.91 0.47
CA ALA A 450 -8.72 -11.39 1.81
C ALA A 450 -9.62 -10.74 2.89
N PHE A 451 -10.71 -10.08 2.48
CA PHE A 451 -11.48 -9.19 3.34
C PHE A 451 -12.22 -9.88 4.49
N GLU A 452 -12.51 -11.19 4.39
CA GLU A 452 -13.13 -11.98 5.47
C GLU A 452 -12.10 -12.61 6.40
N TYR A 453 -10.83 -12.66 6.00
CA TYR A 453 -9.79 -13.35 6.75
C TYR A 453 -9.26 -12.52 7.93
N CYS A 454 -8.98 -11.23 7.72
CA CYS A 454 -8.31 -10.40 8.72
C CYS A 454 -9.30 -9.71 9.68
N PRO A 455 -9.42 -10.13 10.97
CA PRO A 455 -10.30 -9.45 11.91
C PRO A 455 -9.77 -8.05 12.23
N ARG A 456 -10.64 -7.03 12.20
CA ARG A 456 -10.22 -5.64 12.47
C ARG A 456 -9.61 -5.45 13.86
N ALA A 457 -10.04 -6.24 14.84
CA ALA A 457 -9.53 -6.15 16.21
C ALA A 457 -8.06 -6.58 16.31
N TRP A 458 -7.59 -7.43 15.40
CA TRP A 458 -6.28 -8.06 15.47
C TRP A 458 -5.10 -7.09 15.35
N PHE A 459 -5.34 -5.95 14.71
CA PHE A 459 -4.31 -4.93 14.46
C PHE A 459 -4.45 -3.69 15.35
N LYS A 460 -5.40 -3.68 16.30
CA LYS A 460 -5.69 -2.48 17.12
C LYS A 460 -4.53 -2.12 18.06
N ASP A 461 -3.97 -3.12 18.74
CA ASP A 461 -2.84 -2.93 19.67
C ASP A 461 -1.48 -3.04 18.97
N ALA A 462 -1.45 -3.70 17.80
CA ALA A 462 -0.24 -3.85 16.98
C ALA A 462 0.06 -2.61 16.10
N ALA A 463 -0.86 -1.64 15.99
CA ALA A 463 -0.61 -0.37 15.30
C ALA A 463 0.37 0.56 16.04
N VAL A 464 0.79 0.16 17.26
CA VAL A 464 1.74 0.88 18.12
C VAL A 464 3.18 0.33 17.97
N THR A 465 3.37 -0.85 17.37
CA THR A 465 4.70 -1.43 17.19
C THR A 465 5.45 -0.78 16.04
N GLU A 466 6.74 -0.52 16.23
CA GLU A 466 7.64 0.01 15.21
C GLU A 466 7.66 -0.88 13.96
N GLU A 467 7.91 -0.29 12.79
CA GLU A 467 7.89 -0.99 11.49
C GLU A 467 8.79 -2.23 11.49
N GLU A 468 9.97 -2.14 12.12
CA GLU A 468 10.94 -3.22 12.24
C GLU A 468 10.37 -4.44 12.96
N GLU A 469 9.51 -4.23 13.97
CA GLU A 469 8.89 -5.29 14.74
C GLU A 469 7.91 -6.16 13.97
N ARG A 470 7.40 -5.69 12.82
CA ARG A 470 6.42 -6.41 11.99
C ARG A 470 7.05 -7.46 11.10
N TYR A 471 8.30 -7.23 10.71
CA TYR A 471 9.06 -8.10 9.85
C TYR A 471 10.05 -8.97 10.64
N MET A 472 10.12 -8.80 11.97
CA MET A 472 10.94 -9.64 12.84
C MET A 472 10.39 -11.08 12.94
N GLU A 473 11.21 -12.03 12.50
CA GLU A 473 10.95 -13.46 12.54
C GLU A 473 11.44 -14.06 13.86
N TRP A 474 10.58 -14.03 14.89
CA TRP A 474 10.82 -14.69 16.17
C TRP A 474 10.57 -16.21 16.06
N THR A 475 11.14 -17.01 16.97
CA THR A 475 10.82 -18.46 17.05
C THR A 475 9.32 -18.70 17.24
N SER A 476 8.64 -17.83 17.99
CA SER A 476 7.18 -17.85 18.17
C SER A 476 6.41 -17.55 16.88
N THR A 477 6.94 -16.70 15.99
CA THR A 477 6.36 -16.40 14.68
C THR A 477 6.24 -17.68 13.84
N MET A 478 7.28 -18.52 13.86
CA MET A 478 7.26 -19.77 13.10
C MET A 478 6.20 -20.75 13.62
N LYS A 479 6.09 -20.91 14.95
CA LYS A 479 5.06 -21.75 15.55
C LYS A 479 3.65 -21.26 15.20
N ALA A 480 3.40 -19.95 15.38
CA ALA A 480 2.12 -19.35 15.05
C ALA A 480 1.74 -19.51 13.56
N ARG A 481 2.73 -19.48 12.66
CA ARG A 481 2.52 -19.72 11.23
C ARG A 481 2.13 -21.17 10.93
N VAL A 482 2.77 -22.15 11.58
CA VAL A 482 2.39 -23.56 11.48
C VAL A 482 0.94 -23.75 11.94
N ASP A 483 0.60 -23.25 13.13
CA ASP A 483 -0.76 -23.35 13.68
C ASP A 483 -1.80 -22.72 12.74
N ARG A 484 -1.46 -21.59 12.12
CA ARG A 484 -2.32 -20.90 11.16
C ARG A 484 -2.56 -21.71 9.89
N VAL A 485 -1.50 -22.23 9.30
CA VAL A 485 -1.57 -23.07 8.10
C VAL A 485 -2.44 -24.30 8.37
N LEU A 486 -2.21 -25.00 9.48
CA LEU A 486 -2.98 -26.19 9.82
C LEU A 486 -4.45 -25.90 10.05
N SER A 487 -4.78 -24.79 10.71
CA SER A 487 -6.18 -24.44 10.92
C SER A 487 -6.89 -23.98 9.65
N LEU A 488 -6.22 -23.25 8.76
CA LEU A 488 -6.79 -22.92 7.45
C LEU A 488 -7.10 -24.19 6.64
N VAL A 489 -6.25 -25.22 6.75
CA VAL A 489 -6.50 -26.53 6.12
C VAL A 489 -7.71 -27.22 6.76
N VAL A 490 -7.86 -27.18 8.09
CA VAL A 490 -9.05 -27.71 8.77
C VAL A 490 -10.33 -26.99 8.36
N GLN A 491 -10.28 -25.68 8.12
CA GLN A 491 -11.45 -24.92 7.65
C GLN A 491 -11.80 -25.18 6.18
N LEU A 492 -10.82 -25.60 5.37
CA LEU A 492 -11.03 -25.95 3.97
C LEU A 492 -11.60 -27.37 3.80
N ALA A 493 -11.35 -28.27 4.75
CA ALA A 493 -11.87 -29.63 4.79
C ALA A 493 -13.31 -29.67 5.30
#